data_AF-A0A4Q4XPL7-F1
#
_entry.id   AF-A0A4Q4XPL7-F1
#
_cell.length_a   1.000
_cell.length_b   1.000
_cell.length_c   1.000
_cell.angle_alpha   90.00
_cell.angle_beta   90.00
_cell.angle_gamma   90.00
#
_symmetry.space_group_name_H-M   'P 1'
#
loop_
_entity.id
_entity.type
_entity.pdbx_description
1 polymer ?
#
loop_
_entity_poly.entity_id
_entity_poly.type
_entity_poly.pdbx_seq_one_letter_code
_entity_poly.pdbx_strand_id
1 'polypeptide(L)'
;MTFWGRPPIHILRLAEELQKRLKSVASNVWLMPSYCMHITTLELAYSRTAEEIDAIKILLAPAIPSAAHYTYRHRTRLVKPMISYDLSAFALSFLPASGEPELSPAPVAPDTAEVLKAGDQYTYHHLRRDLWDLSKEAGITIDSRYIVPSAHITLGRYLTHDDHATPEQRKKWIDAIDDINKWLETEIWGNPCAKFVGEWVVGQEKGLDVRVGTLWYGGGRTVLAGEGF
;
A
#
# COMPACT_ATOMS: atom_id res chain seq x y z
N MET A 1 0.94 -15.09 5.04
CA MET A 1 0.07 -15.00 3.84
C MET A 1 -0.65 -13.68 3.88
N THR A 2 -0.74 -12.96 2.77
CA THR A 2 -1.30 -11.60 2.74
C THR A 2 -2.07 -11.33 1.45
N PHE A 3 -2.93 -10.33 1.50
CA PHE A 3 -3.46 -9.64 0.33
C PHE A 3 -2.73 -8.31 0.16
N TRP A 4 -2.20 -8.07 -1.04
CA TRP A 4 -1.45 -6.86 -1.38
C TRP A 4 -2.15 -6.09 -2.48
N GLY A 5 -2.24 -4.77 -2.33
CA GLY A 5 -2.54 -3.86 -3.44
C GLY A 5 -1.24 -3.33 -4.05
N ARG A 6 -1.16 -3.27 -5.37
CA ARG A 6 -0.01 -2.68 -6.07
C ARG A 6 -0.28 -1.21 -6.41
N PRO A 7 0.67 -0.31 -6.11
CA PRO A 7 0.54 1.07 -6.54
C PRO A 7 0.58 1.15 -8.08
N PRO A 8 -0.30 1.95 -8.70
CA PRO A 8 -0.24 2.25 -10.13
C PRO A 8 0.98 3.12 -10.46
N ILE A 9 1.28 3.27 -11.74
CA ILE A 9 2.52 3.90 -12.21
C ILE A 9 2.69 5.34 -11.70
N HIS A 10 1.61 6.12 -11.56
CA HIS A 10 1.71 7.50 -11.09
C HIS A 10 2.07 7.58 -9.61
N ILE A 11 1.61 6.64 -8.79
CA ILE A 11 1.99 6.54 -7.37
C ILE A 11 3.42 6.05 -7.23
N LEU A 12 3.86 5.10 -8.06
CA LEU A 12 5.26 4.67 -8.09
C LEU A 12 6.20 5.84 -8.42
N ARG A 13 5.86 6.68 -9.42
CA ARG A 13 6.64 7.88 -9.75
C ARG A 13 6.72 8.88 -8.61
N LEU A 14 5.61 9.09 -7.88
CA LEU A 14 5.62 9.92 -6.68
C LEU A 14 6.54 9.31 -5.61
N ALA A 15 6.40 8.01 -5.33
CA ALA A 15 7.22 7.31 -4.34
C ALA A 15 8.72 7.35 -4.67
N GLU A 16 9.11 7.19 -5.95
CA GLU A 16 10.50 7.27 -6.41
C GLU A 16 11.08 8.68 -6.23
N GLU A 17 10.30 9.73 -6.52
CA GLU A 17 10.71 11.11 -6.25
C GLU A 17 10.92 11.37 -4.76
N LEU A 18 10.03 10.84 -3.90
CA LEU A 18 10.17 10.95 -2.45
C LEU A 18 11.41 10.20 -1.96
N GLN A 19 11.64 8.97 -2.44
CA GLN A 19 12.85 8.20 -2.13
C GLN A 19 14.12 8.96 -2.52
N LYS A 20 14.14 9.58 -3.71
CA LYS A 20 15.27 10.40 -4.17
C LYS A 20 15.54 11.58 -3.23
N ARG A 21 14.51 12.31 -2.81
CA ARG A 21 14.64 13.44 -1.87
C ARG A 21 15.21 12.99 -0.54
N LEU A 22 14.64 11.93 0.05
CA LEU A 22 15.09 11.36 1.31
C LEU A 22 16.54 10.85 1.23
N LYS A 23 16.88 10.12 0.16
CA LYS A 23 18.23 9.57 -0.05
C LYS A 23 19.31 10.65 -0.18
N SER A 24 18.94 11.87 -0.59
CA SER A 24 19.88 13.00 -0.64
C SER A 24 20.26 13.51 0.75
N VAL A 25 19.45 13.23 1.77
CA VAL A 25 19.68 13.62 3.17
C VAL A 25 20.33 12.50 3.97
N ALA A 26 19.89 11.26 3.75
CA ALA A 26 20.40 10.04 4.40
C ALA A 26 20.83 9.02 3.32
N SER A 27 22.13 8.92 3.05
CA SER A 27 22.64 8.18 1.89
C SER A 27 22.82 6.68 2.13
N ASN A 28 22.73 6.21 3.37
CA ASN A 28 22.89 4.82 3.80
C ASN A 28 21.54 4.11 4.07
N VAL A 29 20.40 4.82 4.07
CA VAL A 29 19.07 4.18 4.21
C VAL A 29 18.82 3.17 3.10
N TRP A 30 18.19 2.05 3.43
CA TRP A 30 17.75 1.09 2.43
C TRP A 30 16.43 1.55 1.82
N LEU A 31 16.36 1.59 0.49
CA LEU A 31 15.15 1.98 -0.24
C LEU A 31 14.43 0.73 -0.75
N MET A 32 13.11 0.69 -0.57
CA MET A 32 12.26 -0.34 -1.15
C MET A 32 12.29 -0.24 -2.68
N PRO A 33 12.69 -1.29 -3.42
CA PRO A 33 12.60 -1.27 -4.88
C PRO A 33 11.15 -1.05 -5.33
N SER A 34 10.93 -0.24 -6.37
CA SER A 34 9.58 0.12 -6.82
C SER A 34 8.73 -1.08 -7.22
N TYR A 35 9.32 -2.12 -7.84
CA TYR A 35 8.63 -3.38 -8.17
C TYR A 35 8.23 -4.21 -6.93
N CYS A 36 8.81 -3.94 -5.76
CA CYS A 36 8.45 -4.56 -4.49
C CYS A 36 7.41 -3.74 -3.71
N MET A 37 7.15 -2.48 -4.07
CA MET A 37 6.19 -1.63 -3.38
C MET A 37 4.77 -2.22 -3.44
N HIS A 38 4.09 -2.13 -2.31
CA HIS A 38 2.73 -2.61 -2.12
C HIS A 38 2.11 -1.96 -0.88
N ILE A 39 0.80 -2.00 -0.80
CA ILE A 39 0.03 -1.81 0.43
C ILE A 39 -0.46 -3.18 0.91
N THR A 40 -0.40 -3.44 2.22
CA THR A 40 -1.00 -4.67 2.77
C THR A 40 -2.46 -4.40 3.13
N THR A 41 -3.38 -4.92 2.32
CA THR A 41 -4.83 -4.78 2.57
C THR A 41 -5.29 -5.71 3.68
N LEU A 42 -4.73 -6.91 3.77
CA LEU A 42 -4.97 -7.84 4.88
C LEU A 42 -3.76 -8.76 5.10
N GLU A 43 -3.27 -8.86 6.34
CA GLU A 43 -2.30 -9.89 6.75
C GLU A 43 -3.07 -11.04 7.40
N LEU A 44 -3.15 -12.18 6.71
CA LEU A 44 -3.94 -13.33 7.18
C LEU A 44 -3.20 -14.09 8.29
N ALA A 45 -1.88 -14.24 8.11
CA ALA A 45 -1.00 -14.94 9.05
C ALA A 45 0.46 -14.49 8.86
N TYR A 46 1.21 -14.43 9.96
CA TYR A 46 2.63 -14.09 9.99
C TYR A 46 3.44 -15.12 10.80
N SER A 47 4.75 -15.23 10.52
CA SER A 47 5.70 -16.09 11.26
C SER A 47 5.25 -17.55 11.45
N ARG A 48 4.59 -18.12 10.43
CA ARG A 48 4.16 -19.52 10.39
C ARG A 48 5.11 -20.37 9.55
N THR A 49 5.10 -21.67 9.82
CA THR A 49 5.79 -22.70 9.01
C THR A 49 5.21 -22.78 7.60
N ALA A 50 5.94 -23.42 6.69
CA ALA A 50 5.47 -23.60 5.31
C ALA A 50 4.20 -24.46 5.28
N GLU A 51 4.13 -25.48 6.13
CA GLU A 51 3.02 -26.42 6.27
C GLU A 51 1.75 -25.71 6.78
N GLU A 52 1.88 -24.86 7.81
CA GLU A 52 0.76 -24.06 8.31
C GLU A 52 0.25 -23.07 7.25
N ILE A 53 1.14 -22.40 6.51
CA ILE A 53 0.73 -21.51 5.41
C ILE A 53 0.05 -22.31 4.30
N ASP A 54 0.51 -23.51 3.98
CA ASP A 54 -0.12 -24.34 2.95
C ASP A 54 -1.53 -24.79 3.35
N ALA A 55 -1.71 -25.16 4.63
CA ALA A 55 -3.03 -25.47 5.18
C ALA A 55 -3.99 -24.27 5.10
N ILE A 56 -3.53 -23.08 5.49
CA ILE A 56 -4.32 -21.83 5.35
C ILE A 56 -4.67 -21.57 3.89
N LYS A 57 -3.72 -21.76 2.97
CA LYS A 57 -3.94 -21.56 1.53
C LYS A 57 -4.98 -22.54 0.97
N ILE A 58 -4.97 -23.81 1.40
CA ILE A 58 -5.96 -24.81 1.01
C ILE A 58 -7.36 -24.41 1.50
N LEU A 59 -7.49 -23.99 2.76
CA LEU A 59 -8.75 -23.51 3.31
C LEU A 59 -9.28 -22.27 2.57
N LEU A 60 -8.40 -21.31 2.25
CA LEU A 60 -8.78 -20.09 1.52
C LEU A 60 -9.10 -20.32 0.06
N ALA A 61 -8.67 -21.45 -0.54
CA ALA A 61 -8.66 -21.63 -2.00
C ALA A 61 -9.98 -21.26 -2.70
N PRO A 62 -11.18 -21.59 -2.17
CA PRO A 62 -12.45 -21.18 -2.77
C PRO A 62 -12.68 -19.66 -2.81
N ALA A 63 -12.10 -18.93 -1.83
CA ALA A 63 -12.25 -17.50 -1.64
C ALA A 63 -11.16 -16.67 -2.35
N ILE A 64 -10.03 -17.29 -2.71
CA ILE A 64 -8.87 -16.61 -3.32
C ILE A 64 -9.26 -15.77 -4.56
N PRO A 65 -10.02 -16.29 -5.54
CA PRO A 65 -10.42 -15.49 -6.70
C PRO A 65 -11.26 -14.27 -6.29
N SER A 66 -12.27 -14.47 -5.45
CA SER A 66 -13.14 -13.39 -4.99
C SER A 66 -12.36 -12.30 -4.25
N ALA A 67 -11.38 -12.67 -3.42
CA ALA A 67 -10.51 -11.72 -2.74
C ALA A 67 -9.57 -10.98 -3.70
N ALA A 68 -8.94 -11.69 -4.64
CA ALA A 68 -7.99 -11.12 -5.59
C ALA A 68 -8.66 -10.10 -6.52
N HIS A 69 -9.84 -10.46 -7.06
CA HIS A 69 -10.61 -9.62 -7.99
C HIS A 69 -11.50 -8.60 -7.27
N TYR A 70 -11.49 -8.54 -5.93
CA TYR A 70 -12.48 -7.78 -5.17
C TYR A 70 -12.54 -6.30 -5.58
N THR A 71 -11.36 -5.70 -5.81
CA THR A 71 -11.20 -4.29 -6.18
C THR A 71 -11.68 -3.95 -7.59
N TYR A 72 -11.89 -4.96 -8.45
CA TYR A 72 -12.41 -4.75 -9.80
C TYR A 72 -13.81 -4.11 -9.76
N ARG A 73 -14.63 -4.50 -8.77
CA ARG A 73 -16.00 -4.03 -8.55
C ARG A 73 -16.18 -3.16 -7.30
N HIS A 74 -15.16 -3.06 -6.45
CA HIS A 74 -15.19 -2.33 -5.18
C HIS A 74 -14.00 -1.38 -5.08
N ARG A 75 -14.18 -0.15 -5.59
CA ARG A 75 -13.09 0.78 -5.84
C ARG A 75 -13.00 1.82 -4.74
N THR A 76 -11.88 1.81 -4.01
CA THR A 76 -11.67 2.76 -2.91
C THR A 76 -10.52 3.71 -3.23
N ARG A 77 -10.66 4.97 -2.79
CA ARG A 77 -9.72 6.06 -3.04
C ARG A 77 -8.90 6.36 -1.79
N LEU A 78 -7.60 6.47 -2.01
CA LEU A 78 -6.60 6.90 -1.05
C LEU A 78 -6.03 8.24 -1.51
N VAL A 79 -6.00 9.23 -0.63
CA VAL A 79 -5.62 10.62 -0.91
C VAL A 79 -4.66 11.14 0.14
N LYS A 80 -4.24 12.40 -0.01
CA LYS A 80 -3.42 13.14 0.96
C LYS A 80 -2.18 12.36 1.42
N PRO A 81 -1.31 11.96 0.48
CA PRO A 81 -0.10 11.22 0.81
C PRO A 81 0.81 12.03 1.74
N MET A 82 1.38 11.36 2.75
CA MET A 82 2.41 11.89 3.65
C MET A 82 3.47 10.86 3.97
N ILE A 83 4.70 11.32 4.19
CA ILE A 83 5.73 10.51 4.83
C ILE A 83 5.40 10.36 6.30
N SER A 84 5.34 9.11 6.72
CA SER A 84 5.25 8.66 8.10
C SER A 84 6.48 7.80 8.42
N TYR A 85 6.90 7.75 9.67
CA TYR A 85 8.07 6.99 10.07
C TYR A 85 7.96 6.52 11.53
N ASP A 86 8.72 5.49 11.84
CA ASP A 86 8.95 5.01 13.20
C ASP A 86 10.45 4.72 13.39
N LEU A 87 10.80 3.93 14.41
CA LEU A 87 12.19 3.56 14.69
C LEU A 87 12.78 2.57 13.67
N SER A 88 11.95 1.91 12.86
CA SER A 88 12.35 0.83 11.94
C SER A 88 12.33 1.25 10.48
N ALA A 89 11.40 2.12 10.10
CA ALA A 89 11.12 2.41 8.69
C ALA A 89 10.50 3.79 8.46
N PHE A 90 10.40 4.14 7.19
CA PHE A 90 9.61 5.26 6.70
C PHE A 90 8.75 4.81 5.50
N ALA A 91 7.56 5.39 5.41
CA ALA A 91 6.51 4.94 4.51
C ALA A 91 5.69 6.13 3.99
N LEU A 92 5.18 5.99 2.77
CA LEU A 92 4.17 6.88 2.21
C LEU A 92 2.80 6.40 2.67
N SER A 93 2.20 7.14 3.60
CA SER A 93 0.87 6.89 4.16
C SER A 93 -0.19 7.73 3.46
N PHE A 94 -1.41 7.21 3.40
CA PHE A 94 -2.56 7.83 2.75
C PHE A 94 -3.77 7.83 3.68
N LEU A 95 -4.72 8.72 3.39
CA LEU A 95 -6.03 8.77 4.04
C LEU A 95 -7.12 8.28 3.08
N PRO A 96 -8.21 7.67 3.58
CA PRO A 96 -9.39 7.45 2.75
C PRO A 96 -9.97 8.77 2.25
N ALA A 97 -10.43 8.81 1.00
CA ALA A 97 -11.10 9.99 0.46
C ALA A 97 -12.46 10.24 1.15
N SER A 98 -12.79 11.51 1.30
CA SER A 98 -13.98 12.09 1.90
C SER A 98 -14.20 13.51 1.34
N GLY A 99 -14.59 13.62 0.07
CA GLY A 99 -14.95 14.86 -0.61
C GLY A 99 -13.83 15.47 -1.45
N GLU A 100 -12.65 14.84 -1.52
CA GLU A 100 -11.57 15.30 -2.40
C GLU A 100 -11.91 15.12 -3.89
N PRO A 101 -11.37 15.98 -4.78
CA PRO A 101 -11.53 15.82 -6.22
C PRO A 101 -10.88 14.53 -6.73
N GLU A 102 -11.48 13.92 -7.75
CA GLU A 102 -10.90 12.76 -8.45
C GLU A 102 -9.77 13.22 -9.37
N LEU A 103 -8.57 12.68 -9.15
CA LEU A 103 -7.34 13.12 -9.84
C LEU A 103 -6.56 11.97 -10.49
N SER A 104 -6.84 10.73 -10.10
CA SER A 104 -6.22 9.55 -10.69
C SER A 104 -6.55 9.48 -12.18
N PRO A 105 -5.63 8.98 -13.01
CA PRO A 105 -5.95 8.69 -14.40
C PRO A 105 -7.20 7.81 -14.51
N ALA A 106 -7.98 8.01 -15.57
CA ALA A 106 -9.14 7.16 -15.83
C ALA A 106 -8.69 5.69 -16.04
N PRO A 107 -9.57 4.70 -15.73
CA PRO A 107 -9.37 3.30 -16.07
C PRO A 107 -8.96 3.09 -17.53
N VAL A 108 -8.17 2.05 -17.81
CA VAL A 108 -7.74 1.74 -19.18
C VAL A 108 -8.90 1.09 -19.93
N ALA A 109 -9.31 1.69 -21.05
CA ALA A 109 -10.43 1.16 -21.83
C ALA A 109 -10.10 -0.21 -22.49
N PRO A 110 -11.08 -1.12 -22.60
CA PRO A 110 -12.45 -0.96 -22.11
C PRO A 110 -12.59 -1.42 -20.65
N ASP A 111 -12.95 -0.49 -19.76
CA ASP A 111 -13.42 -0.80 -18.42
C ASP A 111 -14.89 -1.21 -18.51
N THR A 112 -15.15 -2.52 -18.59
CA THR A 112 -16.50 -3.09 -18.75
C THR A 112 -17.09 -3.56 -17.41
N ALA A 113 -16.42 -3.29 -16.29
CA ALA A 113 -16.82 -3.78 -15.00
C ALA A 113 -18.13 -3.12 -14.52
N GLU A 114 -19.07 -3.93 -14.02
CA GLU A 114 -20.15 -3.41 -13.19
C GLU A 114 -19.59 -3.06 -11.80
N VAL A 115 -19.40 -1.77 -11.55
CA VAL A 115 -18.92 -1.22 -10.28
C VAL A 115 -20.05 -1.27 -9.24
N LEU A 116 -19.87 -2.08 -8.19
CA LEU A 116 -20.87 -2.28 -7.13
C LEU A 116 -20.74 -1.25 -6.01
N LYS A 117 -19.51 -0.91 -5.61
CA LYS A 117 -19.23 0.11 -4.59
C LYS A 117 -18.04 0.95 -5.02
N ALA A 118 -18.17 2.27 -4.98
CA ALA A 118 -17.10 3.20 -5.30
C ALA A 118 -17.27 4.55 -4.61
N GLY A 119 -16.27 5.41 -4.77
CA GLY A 119 -16.25 6.76 -4.22
C GLY A 119 -16.14 6.78 -2.70
N ASP A 120 -16.51 7.91 -2.10
CA ASP A 120 -16.20 8.21 -0.70
C ASP A 120 -17.09 7.45 0.29
N GLN A 121 -18.20 6.89 -0.18
CA GLN A 121 -19.06 6.00 0.62
C GLN A 121 -18.40 4.61 0.82
N TYR A 122 -17.42 4.25 -0.02
CA TYR A 122 -16.69 3.00 0.07
C TYR A 122 -15.20 3.24 0.35
N THR A 123 -14.91 3.50 1.63
CA THR A 123 -13.54 3.78 2.11
C THR A 123 -12.65 2.55 2.14
N TYR A 124 -11.34 2.78 2.29
CA TYR A 124 -10.35 1.71 2.39
C TYR A 124 -10.61 0.80 3.60
N HIS A 125 -11.24 1.33 4.66
CA HIS A 125 -11.65 0.52 5.80
C HIS A 125 -12.77 -0.47 5.45
N HIS A 126 -13.71 -0.10 4.57
CA HIS A 126 -14.72 -1.03 4.06
C HIS A 126 -14.07 -2.16 3.26
N LEU A 127 -13.11 -1.84 2.38
CA LEU A 127 -12.34 -2.85 1.65
C LEU A 127 -11.67 -3.85 2.60
N ARG A 128 -11.00 -3.36 3.64
CA ARG A 128 -10.33 -4.24 4.62
C ARG A 128 -11.32 -5.13 5.39
N ARG A 129 -12.45 -4.56 5.82
CA ARG A 129 -13.51 -5.32 6.50
C ARG A 129 -14.08 -6.39 5.58
N ASP A 130 -14.45 -6.03 4.36
CA ASP A 130 -15.09 -6.97 3.43
C ASP A 130 -14.11 -8.12 3.05
N LEU A 131 -12.81 -7.85 2.91
CA LEU A 131 -11.78 -8.88 2.73
C LEU A 131 -11.56 -9.75 3.98
N TRP A 132 -11.68 -9.17 5.17
CA TRP A 132 -11.63 -9.90 6.44
C TRP A 132 -12.81 -10.86 6.55
N ASP A 133 -14.03 -10.38 6.28
CA ASP A 133 -15.26 -11.17 6.34
C ASP A 133 -15.21 -12.33 5.34
N LEU A 134 -14.81 -12.06 4.10
CA LEU A 134 -14.61 -13.09 3.07
C LEU A 134 -13.61 -14.17 3.53
N SER A 135 -12.52 -13.78 4.18
CA SER A 135 -11.52 -14.71 4.69
C SER A 135 -12.02 -15.51 5.90
N LYS A 136 -12.84 -14.90 6.76
CA LYS A 136 -13.48 -15.56 7.90
C LYS A 136 -14.54 -16.56 7.46
N GLU A 137 -15.37 -16.20 6.47
CA GLU A 137 -16.38 -17.08 5.87
C GLU A 137 -15.74 -18.31 5.21
N ALA A 138 -14.53 -18.18 4.68
CA ALA A 138 -13.72 -19.29 4.18
C ALA A 138 -13.11 -20.18 5.30
N GLY A 139 -13.43 -19.92 6.57
CA GLY A 139 -13.02 -20.73 7.72
C GLY A 139 -11.63 -20.41 8.28
N ILE A 140 -11.02 -19.27 7.93
CA ILE A 140 -9.68 -18.92 8.39
C ILE A 140 -9.73 -18.13 9.69
N THR A 141 -8.89 -18.52 10.64
CA THR A 141 -8.56 -17.66 11.78
C THR A 141 -7.48 -16.68 11.34
N ILE A 142 -7.85 -15.40 11.26
CA ILE A 142 -6.92 -14.33 10.94
C ILE A 142 -6.11 -13.98 12.19
N ASP A 143 -4.80 -14.06 12.06
CA ASP A 143 -3.80 -13.77 13.10
C ASP A 143 -2.80 -12.76 12.51
N SER A 144 -3.20 -11.49 12.49
CA SER A 144 -2.38 -10.38 11.99
C SER A 144 -1.48 -9.83 13.09
N ARG A 145 -0.23 -9.43 12.78
CA ARG A 145 0.58 -8.65 13.74
C ARG A 145 0.00 -7.29 14.03
N TYR A 146 -0.48 -6.64 12.97
CA TYR A 146 -0.92 -5.26 13.01
C TYR A 146 -2.42 -5.22 12.78
N ILE A 147 -3.15 -4.98 13.88
CA ILE A 147 -4.61 -4.85 13.85
C ILE A 147 -5.05 -3.43 13.46
N VAL A 148 -4.18 -2.43 13.67
CA VAL A 148 -4.50 -1.04 13.33
C VAL A 148 -4.42 -0.85 11.81
N PRO A 149 -5.51 -0.43 11.16
CA PRO A 149 -5.51 -0.22 9.72
C PRO A 149 -4.67 1.02 9.38
N SER A 150 -3.61 0.81 8.61
CA SER A 150 -2.84 1.90 8.00
C SER A 150 -2.76 1.67 6.50
N ALA A 151 -3.02 2.71 5.72
CA ALA A 151 -2.88 2.67 4.28
C ALA A 151 -1.52 3.24 3.89
N HIS A 152 -0.50 2.38 3.75
CA HIS A 152 0.84 2.85 3.46
C HIS A 152 1.62 1.93 2.51
N ILE A 153 2.62 2.53 1.87
CA ILE A 153 3.66 1.85 1.10
C ILE A 153 4.99 2.10 1.81
N THR A 154 5.73 1.05 2.15
CA THR A 154 7.09 1.22 2.68
C THR A 154 8.00 1.85 1.64
N LEU A 155 8.62 2.99 1.96
CA LEU A 155 9.61 3.66 1.11
C LEU A 155 11.02 3.17 1.44
N GLY A 156 11.31 2.85 2.69
CA GLY A 156 12.63 2.37 3.09
C GLY A 156 12.75 2.03 4.57
N ARG A 157 13.95 1.60 4.96
CA ARG A 157 14.29 1.15 6.31
C ARG A 157 15.62 1.71 6.78
N TYR A 158 15.73 1.88 8.10
CA TYR A 158 16.99 2.16 8.77
C TYR A 158 17.69 0.83 9.05
N LEU A 159 18.74 0.50 8.27
CA LEU A 159 19.52 -0.71 8.49
C LEU A 159 20.77 -0.47 9.35
N THR A 160 21.25 0.77 9.36
CA THR A 160 22.38 1.23 10.15
C THR A 160 22.06 2.58 10.79
N HIS A 161 22.91 3.02 11.71
CA HIS A 161 22.78 4.30 12.39
C HIS A 161 23.64 5.40 11.73
N ASP A 162 24.32 5.13 10.62
CA ASP A 162 25.37 6.02 10.08
C ASP A 162 24.83 7.40 9.69
N ASP A 163 23.60 7.45 9.18
CA ASP A 163 22.90 8.69 8.82
C ASP A 163 22.17 9.35 10.00
N HIS A 164 22.16 8.75 11.19
CA HIS A 164 21.32 9.14 12.33
C HIS A 164 22.04 9.05 13.69
N ALA A 165 23.38 8.98 13.69
CA ALA A 165 24.18 8.75 14.88
C ALA A 165 24.13 9.94 15.84
N THR A 166 24.15 11.18 15.31
CA THR A 166 24.12 12.40 16.13
C THR A 166 22.73 13.05 16.19
N PRO A 167 22.44 13.86 17.23
CA PRO A 167 21.21 14.65 17.29
C PRO A 167 21.01 15.55 16.07
N GLU A 168 22.08 16.13 15.52
CA GLU A 168 22.03 17.04 14.37
C GLU A 168 21.65 16.29 13.10
N GLN A 169 22.20 15.09 12.90
CA GLN A 169 21.84 14.20 11.79
C GLN A 169 20.35 13.80 11.86
N ARG A 170 19.88 13.41 13.05
CA ARG A 170 18.46 13.09 13.27
C ARG A 170 17.56 14.29 13.03
N LYS A 171 17.95 15.48 13.53
CA LYS A 171 17.20 16.71 13.28
C LYS A 171 17.10 16.99 11.78
N LYS A 172 18.22 16.92 11.05
CA LYS A 172 18.26 17.13 9.60
C LYS A 172 17.32 16.17 8.86
N TRP A 173 17.25 14.92 9.30
CA TRP A 173 16.32 13.93 8.75
C TRP A 173 14.85 14.29 9.01
N ILE A 174 14.51 14.69 10.23
CA ILE A 174 13.14 15.11 10.58
C ILE A 174 12.75 16.37 9.79
N ASP A 175 13.62 17.38 9.75
CA ASP A 175 13.38 18.61 8.99
C ASP A 175 13.11 18.30 7.51
N ALA A 176 13.86 17.36 6.91
CA ALA A 176 13.65 16.95 5.54
C ALA A 176 12.30 16.25 5.32
N ILE A 177 11.85 15.42 6.28
CA ILE A 177 10.53 14.79 6.22
C ILE A 177 9.43 15.86 6.32
N ASP A 178 9.58 16.82 7.23
CA ASP A 178 8.62 17.91 7.41
C ASP A 178 8.52 18.80 6.16
N ASP A 179 9.65 19.14 5.55
CA ASP A 179 9.70 19.91 4.30
C ASP A 179 9.03 19.15 3.14
N ILE A 180 9.26 17.84 3.03
CA ILE A 180 8.62 17.01 2.01
C ILE A 180 7.11 16.91 2.26
N ASN A 181 6.69 16.73 3.51
CA ASN A 181 5.28 16.67 3.88
C ASN A 181 4.56 17.97 3.58
N LYS A 182 5.19 19.11 3.87
CA LYS A 182 4.69 20.43 3.49
C LYS A 182 4.56 20.56 1.97
N TRP A 183 5.55 20.09 1.21
CA TRP A 183 5.49 20.09 -0.26
C TRP A 183 4.35 19.19 -0.79
N LEU A 184 4.12 18.02 -0.20
CA LEU A 184 2.98 17.15 -0.55
C LEU A 184 1.65 17.88 -0.32
N GLU A 185 1.52 18.52 0.85
CA GLU A 185 0.31 19.27 1.22
C GLU A 185 0.05 20.47 0.30
N THR A 186 1.06 21.28 -0.03
CA THR A 186 0.85 22.50 -0.81
C THR A 186 0.80 22.29 -2.31
N GLU A 187 1.60 21.35 -2.85
CA GLU A 187 1.77 21.20 -4.29
C GLU A 187 1.01 20.00 -4.88
N ILE A 188 0.75 18.95 -4.09
CA ILE A 188 0.24 17.67 -4.61
C ILE A 188 -1.21 17.42 -4.20
N TRP A 189 -1.60 17.73 -2.97
CA TRP A 189 -2.94 17.42 -2.49
C TRP A 189 -4.02 18.19 -3.25
N GLY A 190 -4.96 17.47 -3.87
CA GLY A 190 -6.11 18.08 -4.54
C GLY A 190 -5.76 18.93 -5.77
N ASN A 191 -4.51 18.92 -6.24
CA ASN A 191 -4.05 19.79 -7.31
C ASN A 191 -4.05 19.06 -8.68
N PRO A 192 -4.98 19.39 -9.61
CA PRO A 192 -5.06 18.74 -10.93
C PRO A 192 -3.91 19.13 -11.87
N CYS A 193 -3.21 20.23 -11.58
CA CYS A 193 -2.08 20.72 -12.37
C CYS A 193 -0.72 20.26 -11.80
N ALA A 194 -0.72 19.46 -10.73
CA ALA A 194 0.50 18.98 -10.11
C ALA A 194 1.30 18.08 -11.05
N LYS A 195 2.63 18.13 -10.93
CA LYS A 195 3.53 17.24 -11.67
C LYS A 195 3.31 15.75 -11.31
N PHE A 196 2.88 15.48 -10.07
CA PHE A 196 2.60 14.15 -9.57
C PHE A 196 1.16 14.08 -9.05
N VAL A 197 0.52 12.93 -9.25
CA VAL A 197 -0.83 12.67 -8.74
C VAL A 197 -0.71 11.94 -7.40
N GLY A 198 -1.28 12.53 -6.34
CA GLY A 198 -1.26 11.96 -4.99
C GLY A 198 -2.46 11.06 -4.66
N GLU A 199 -3.44 10.97 -5.55
CA GLU A 199 -4.58 10.07 -5.38
C GLU A 199 -4.27 8.68 -5.93
N TRP A 200 -4.67 7.64 -5.19
CA TRP A 200 -4.58 6.25 -5.57
C TRP A 200 -5.95 5.56 -5.46
N VAL A 201 -6.47 5.02 -6.56
CA VAL A 201 -7.58 4.06 -6.53
C VAL A 201 -7.03 2.63 -6.38
N VAL A 202 -7.32 1.97 -5.26
CA VAL A 202 -6.81 0.62 -5.00
C VAL A 202 -7.42 -0.37 -6.00
N GLY A 203 -6.57 -1.12 -6.71
CA GLY A 203 -6.98 -2.03 -7.77
C GLY A 203 -6.80 -1.50 -9.19
N GLN A 204 -6.42 -0.22 -9.34
CA GLN A 204 -6.10 0.38 -10.63
C GLN A 204 -4.85 -0.27 -11.23
N GLU A 205 -4.85 -0.54 -12.54
CA GLU A 205 -3.85 -1.31 -13.30
C GLU A 205 -3.74 -2.79 -12.91
N LYS A 206 -3.78 -3.11 -11.60
CA LYS A 206 -3.69 -4.47 -11.07
C LYS A 206 -4.58 -4.63 -9.85
N GLY A 207 -5.33 -5.74 -9.79
CA GLY A 207 -6.11 -6.12 -8.63
C GLY A 207 -5.23 -6.54 -7.45
N LEU A 208 -5.83 -7.24 -6.48
CA LEU A 208 -5.09 -7.66 -5.28
C LEU A 208 -4.24 -8.91 -5.56
N ASP A 209 -2.99 -8.89 -5.12
CA ASP A 209 -2.11 -10.06 -5.11
C ASP A 209 -2.37 -10.89 -3.84
N VAL A 210 -2.69 -12.17 -3.99
CA VAL A 210 -2.67 -13.14 -2.90
C VAL A 210 -1.27 -13.74 -2.80
N ARG A 211 -0.59 -13.52 -1.66
CA ARG A 211 0.85 -13.74 -1.52
C ARG A 211 1.18 -14.66 -0.35
N VAL A 212 2.18 -15.53 -0.55
CA VAL A 212 2.70 -16.46 0.48
C VAL A 212 4.23 -16.48 0.51
N GLY A 213 4.81 -16.88 1.64
CA GLY A 213 6.26 -17.01 1.81
C GLY A 213 6.93 -15.84 2.54
N THR A 214 8.16 -15.51 2.16
CA THR A 214 9.02 -14.50 2.80
C THR A 214 8.74 -13.09 2.27
N LEU A 215 7.63 -12.51 2.73
CA LEU A 215 6.99 -11.35 2.11
C LEU A 215 7.60 -9.97 2.47
N TRP A 216 8.38 -9.88 3.54
CA TRP A 216 8.77 -8.60 4.18
C TRP A 216 9.54 -7.60 3.31
N TYR A 217 10.27 -8.09 2.30
CA TYR A 217 11.10 -7.29 1.40
C TYR A 217 10.69 -7.47 -0.08
N GLY A 218 9.42 -7.77 -0.32
CA GLY A 218 8.89 -8.05 -1.66
C GLY A 218 9.18 -9.46 -2.17
N GLY A 219 9.86 -10.30 -1.38
CA GLY A 219 10.03 -11.73 -1.63
C GLY A 219 8.72 -12.51 -1.50
N GLY A 220 8.80 -13.85 -1.48
CA GLY A 220 7.65 -14.75 -1.54
C GLY A 220 7.07 -14.89 -2.96
N ARG A 221 5.94 -15.58 -3.07
CA ARG A 221 5.31 -15.94 -4.35
C ARG A 221 3.84 -15.55 -4.41
N THR A 222 3.37 -15.27 -5.63
CA THR A 222 1.98 -14.96 -5.93
C THR A 222 1.23 -16.26 -6.16
N VAL A 223 0.12 -16.42 -5.44
CA VAL A 223 -0.83 -17.51 -5.63
C VAL A 223 -1.81 -17.13 -6.74
N LEU A 224 -2.34 -15.91 -6.67
CA LEU A 224 -3.19 -15.31 -7.70
C LEU A 224 -2.97 -13.80 -7.71
N ALA A 225 -2.90 -13.22 -8.91
CA ALA A 225 -2.95 -11.77 -9.10
C ALA A 225 -4.34 -11.42 -9.62
N GLY A 226 -5.02 -10.49 -8.94
CA GLY A 226 -6.33 -10.01 -9.34
C GLY A 226 -6.29 -9.18 -10.61
N GLU A 227 -7.42 -9.15 -11.29
CA GLU A 227 -7.65 -8.26 -12.43
C GLU A 227 -7.80 -6.81 -11.94
N GLY A 228 -7.09 -5.91 -12.62
CA GLY A 228 -7.22 -4.46 -12.42
C GLY A 228 -8.15 -3.84 -13.45
N PHE A 229 -8.30 -2.53 -13.37
CA PHE A 229 -9.07 -1.70 -14.30
C PHE A 229 -8.25 -0.45 -14.70
#